data_AF-A0A9X5X6X4-F1
#
_entry.id   AF-A0A9X5X6X4-F1
#
_cell.length_a   1.000
_cell.length_b   1.000
_cell.length_c   1.000
_cell.angle_alpha   90.00
_cell.angle_beta   90.00
_cell.angle_gamma   90.00
#
_symmetry.space_group_name_H-M   'P 1'
#
loop_
_entity.id
_entity.type
_entity.pdbx_description
1 polymer ?
#
loop_
_entity_poly.entity_id
_entity_poly.type
_entity_poly.pdbx_seq_one_letter_code
_entity_poly.pdbx_strand_id
1 'polypeptide(L)'
;MSATAPAPAPSPDTKVDERLLKTSPLRRLMGRPELGSVVGAIAVFLFFAIFADSFVRAASLSTVLYAASTIGIMAVPVALLMIGGEFDLSAGVMVTSSALISSMFSYQMTANVWV
;
A
#
# COMPACT_ATOMS: atom_id res chain seq x y z
N MET A 1 15.20 -51.66 -55.53
CA MET A 1 14.12 -51.69 -54.51
C MET A 1 14.78 -51.47 -53.17
N SER A 2 14.89 -50.23 -52.70
CA SER A 2 15.43 -49.92 -51.37
C SER A 2 14.26 -49.61 -50.44
N ALA A 3 14.02 -50.51 -49.48
CA ALA A 3 13.03 -50.31 -48.43
C ALA A 3 13.62 -49.39 -47.36
N THR A 4 13.04 -48.20 -47.20
CA THR A 4 13.34 -47.29 -46.09
C THR A 4 12.57 -47.77 -44.86
N ALA A 5 13.30 -48.08 -43.78
CA ALA A 5 12.72 -48.51 -42.50
C ALA A 5 11.81 -47.42 -41.88
N PRO A 6 10.80 -47.78 -41.06
CA PRO A 6 9.92 -46.80 -40.44
C PRO A 6 10.68 -46.02 -39.36
N ALA A 7 10.41 -44.71 -39.26
CA ALA A 7 10.92 -43.86 -38.20
C ALA A 7 10.44 -44.35 -36.81
N PRO A 8 11.27 -44.24 -35.76
CA PRO A 8 10.88 -44.66 -34.43
C PRO A 8 9.74 -43.78 -33.90
N ALA A 9 8.75 -44.41 -33.27
CA ALA A 9 7.62 -43.71 -32.67
C ALA A 9 8.07 -42.79 -31.53
N PRO A 10 7.46 -41.60 -31.36
CA PRO A 10 7.79 -40.71 -30.25
C PRO A 10 7.40 -41.37 -28.94
N SER A 11 8.37 -41.55 -28.05
CA SER A 11 8.14 -41.98 -26.67
C SER A 11 7.35 -40.92 -25.92
N PRO A 12 6.31 -41.27 -25.15
CA PRO A 12 5.54 -40.33 -24.36
C PRO A 12 6.36 -39.94 -23.14
N ASP A 13 7.33 -39.05 -23.35
CA ASP A 13 8.08 -38.40 -22.29
C ASP A 13 7.12 -37.44 -21.59
N THR A 14 6.31 -38.01 -20.70
CA THR A 14 5.47 -37.27 -19.75
C THR A 14 6.42 -36.70 -18.71
N LYS A 15 7.24 -35.73 -19.12
CA LYS A 15 7.96 -34.87 -18.21
C LYS A 15 6.88 -34.10 -17.46
N VAL A 16 6.52 -34.60 -16.29
CA VAL A 16 5.71 -33.88 -15.32
C VAL A 16 6.34 -32.50 -15.21
N ASP A 17 5.58 -31.49 -15.65
CA ASP A 17 6.07 -30.15 -15.91
C ASP A 17 6.61 -29.55 -14.60
N GLU A 18 7.94 -29.62 -14.38
CA GLU A 18 8.64 -29.06 -13.20
C GLU A 18 8.41 -27.55 -13.05
N ARG A 19 7.84 -26.92 -14.08
CA ARG A 19 7.31 -25.55 -14.10
C ARG A 19 6.21 -25.31 -13.06
N LEU A 20 5.60 -26.37 -12.53
CA LEU A 20 4.59 -26.33 -11.47
C LEU A 20 5.17 -26.56 -10.06
N LEU A 21 6.46 -26.27 -9.84
CA LEU A 21 7.00 -26.10 -8.49
C LEU A 21 6.20 -24.98 -7.79
N LYS A 22 5.18 -25.39 -7.04
CA LYS A 22 4.32 -24.54 -6.22
C LYS A 22 5.24 -23.73 -5.30
N THR A 23 5.53 -22.50 -5.71
CA THR A 23 6.25 -21.56 -4.86
C THR A 23 5.40 -21.39 -3.61
N SER A 24 5.98 -21.74 -2.46
CA SER A 24 5.32 -21.61 -1.16
C SER A 24 4.69 -20.21 -1.07
N PRO A 25 3.42 -20.09 -0.63
CA PRO A 25 2.74 -18.80 -0.51
C PRO A 25 3.53 -17.84 0.38
N LEU A 26 4.30 -18.37 1.34
CA LEU A 26 5.18 -17.62 2.23
C LEU A 26 6.38 -17.01 1.48
N ARG A 27 6.96 -17.74 0.51
CA ARG A 27 8.04 -17.24 -0.36
C ARG A 27 7.53 -16.20 -1.35
N ARG A 28 6.29 -16.38 -1.85
CA ARG A 28 5.63 -15.40 -2.72
C ARG A 28 5.24 -14.13 -1.97
N LEU A 29 4.86 -14.27 -0.70
CA LEU A 29 4.62 -13.15 0.20
C LEU A 29 5.96 -12.41 0.40
N MET A 30 6.99 -13.04 0.95
CA MET A 30 8.31 -12.39 1.19
C MET A 30 8.97 -11.74 -0.04
N GLY A 31 8.61 -12.12 -1.26
CA GLY A 31 9.07 -11.47 -2.49
C GLY A 31 8.40 -10.13 -2.83
N ARG A 32 7.34 -9.73 -2.12
CA ARG A 32 6.65 -8.46 -2.35
C ARG A 32 7.30 -7.33 -1.54
N PRO A 33 7.81 -6.26 -2.18
CA PRO A 33 8.44 -5.14 -1.49
C PRO A 33 7.50 -4.42 -0.51
N GLU A 34 6.18 -4.47 -0.77
CA GLU A 34 5.13 -3.92 0.09
C GLU A 34 5.08 -4.51 1.51
N LEU A 35 5.60 -5.72 1.72
CA LEU A 35 5.62 -6.31 3.07
C LEU A 35 6.68 -5.70 3.96
N GLY A 36 7.76 -5.15 3.38
CA GLY A 36 8.81 -4.52 4.17
C GLY A 36 8.27 -3.36 5.00
N SER A 37 7.43 -2.51 4.39
CA SER A 37 6.81 -1.37 5.07
C SER A 37 5.79 -1.81 6.13
N VAL A 38 4.96 -2.81 5.83
CA VAL A 38 3.96 -3.33 6.78
C VAL A 38 4.63 -4.00 7.98
N VAL A 39 5.61 -4.87 7.75
CA VAL A 39 6.35 -5.56 8.82
C VAL A 39 7.12 -4.56 9.67
N GLY A 40 7.78 -3.57 9.04
CA GLY A 40 8.47 -2.50 9.76
C GLY A 40 7.52 -1.67 10.63
N ALA A 41 6.37 -1.26 10.10
CA ALA A 41 5.36 -0.53 10.85
C ALA A 41 4.86 -1.32 12.08
N ILE A 42 4.55 -2.61 11.90
CA ILE A 42 4.13 -3.48 13.00
C ILE A 42 5.25 -3.64 14.04
N ALA A 43 6.48 -3.87 13.60
CA ALA A 43 7.61 -4.06 14.51
C ALA A 43 7.87 -2.82 15.38
N VAL A 44 7.89 -1.62 14.76
CA VAL A 44 8.07 -0.35 15.47
C VAL A 44 6.88 -0.08 16.40
N PHE A 45 5.65 -0.31 15.94
CA PHE A 45 4.47 -0.14 16.78
C PHE A 45 4.50 -1.03 18.01
N LEU A 46 4.77 -2.33 17.85
CA LEU A 46 4.84 -3.28 18.97
C LEU A 46 5.98 -2.95 19.93
N PHE A 47 7.14 -2.53 19.40
CA PHE A 47 8.25 -2.08 20.24
C PHE A 47 7.81 -0.95 21.17
N PHE A 48 7.25 0.13 20.64
CA PHE A 48 6.82 1.24 21.49
C PHE A 48 5.60 0.90 22.35
N ALA A 49 4.70 0.01 21.89
CA ALA A 49 3.58 -0.45 22.69
C ALA A 49 4.01 -1.25 23.92
N ILE A 50 5.12 -1.99 23.85
CA ILE A 50 5.64 -2.80 24.96
C ILE A 50 6.56 -1.97 25.87
N PHE A 51 7.45 -1.17 25.30
CA PHE A 51 8.52 -0.50 26.05
C PHE A 51 8.16 0.92 26.50
N ALA A 52 7.07 1.52 25.99
CA ALA A 52 6.63 2.86 26.38
C ALA A 52 5.16 2.87 26.83
N ASP A 53 4.94 2.93 28.15
CA ASP A 53 3.60 2.95 28.77
C ASP A 53 2.69 4.09 28.26
N SER A 54 3.28 5.18 27.79
CA SER A 54 2.54 6.33 27.26
C SER A 54 2.12 6.15 25.81
N PHE A 55 2.72 5.24 25.04
CA PHE A 55 2.56 5.17 23.58
C PHE A 55 1.13 4.84 23.16
N VAL A 56 0.53 3.82 23.77
CA VAL A 56 -0.84 3.38 23.48
C VAL A 56 -1.93 4.18 24.22
N ARG A 57 -1.54 5.22 24.98
CA ARG A 57 -2.51 6.10 25.64
C ARG A 57 -3.27 6.91 24.60
N ALA A 58 -4.56 7.14 24.86
CA ALA A 58 -5.43 7.91 23.97
C ALA A 58 -4.87 9.29 23.60
N ALA A 59 -4.25 10.01 24.54
CA ALA A 59 -3.64 11.33 24.29
C ALA A 59 -2.41 11.28 23.36
N SER A 60 -1.59 10.22 23.47
CA SER A 60 -0.44 10.02 22.59
C SER A 60 -0.92 9.63 21.19
N LEU A 61 -1.86 8.68 21.13
CA LEU A 61 -2.50 8.27 19.87
C LEU A 61 -3.21 9.44 19.20
N SER A 62 -3.91 10.31 19.93
CA SER A 62 -4.58 11.47 19.36
C SER A 62 -3.58 12.46 18.75
N THR A 63 -2.42 12.64 19.39
CA THR A 63 -1.35 13.51 18.86
C THR A 63 -0.77 12.93 17.57
N VAL A 64 -0.48 11.62 17.56
CA VAL A 64 0.00 10.92 16.36
C VAL A 64 -1.04 10.95 15.23
N LEU A 65 -2.30 10.65 15.55
CA LEU A 65 -3.41 10.69 14.59
C LEU A 65 -3.65 12.10 14.04
N TYR A 66 -3.54 13.13 14.87
CA TYR A 66 -3.65 14.51 14.44
C TYR A 66 -2.57 14.85 13.41
N ALA A 67 -1.30 14.53 13.71
CA ALA A 67 -0.19 14.75 12.77
C ALA A 67 -0.34 13.90 11.50
N ALA A 68 -0.74 12.63 11.63
CA ALA A 68 -0.97 11.73 10.52
C ALA A 68 -2.14 12.19 9.63
N SER A 69 -3.18 12.82 10.20
CA SER A 69 -4.34 13.28 9.44
C SER A 69 -3.98 14.31 8.38
N THR A 70 -3.06 15.23 8.69
CA THR A 70 -2.60 16.27 7.77
C THR A 70 -2.02 15.67 6.48
N ILE A 71 -1.24 14.60 6.61
CA ILE A 71 -0.62 13.91 5.46
C ILE A 71 -1.60 12.90 4.85
N GLY A 72 -2.39 12.21 5.67
CA GLY A 72 -3.33 11.17 5.27
C GLY A 72 -4.49 11.69 4.43
N ILE A 73 -5.05 12.85 4.77
CA ILE A 73 -6.12 13.50 3.99
C ILE A 73 -5.67 13.75 2.55
N MET A 74 -4.39 14.09 2.35
CA MET A 74 -3.80 14.23 1.01
C MET A 74 -3.51 12.86 0.39
N ALA A 75 -2.85 11.96 1.12
CA ALA A 75 -2.34 10.70 0.59
C ALA A 75 -3.43 9.70 0.15
N VAL A 76 -4.60 9.67 0.79
CA VAL A 76 -5.68 8.73 0.46
C VAL A 76 -6.21 8.91 -0.97
N PRO A 77 -6.70 10.10 -1.38
CA PRO A 77 -7.18 10.28 -2.75
C PRO A 77 -6.05 10.20 -3.79
N VAL A 78 -4.81 10.62 -3.45
CA VAL A 78 -3.62 10.39 -4.29
C VAL A 78 -3.44 8.90 -4.59
N ALA A 79 -3.48 8.07 -3.55
CA ALA A 79 -3.28 6.62 -3.69
C ALA A 79 -4.39 5.97 -4.51
N LEU A 80 -5.66 6.37 -4.31
CA LEU A 80 -6.78 5.85 -5.09
C LEU A 80 -6.66 6.18 -6.59
N LEU A 81 -6.20 7.39 -6.94
CA LEU A 81 -5.97 7.78 -8.33
C LEU A 81 -4.76 7.06 -8.96
N MET A 82 -3.67 6.90 -8.19
CA MET A 82 -2.51 6.11 -8.63
C MET A 82 -2.85 4.64 -8.87
N ILE A 83 -3.74 4.06 -8.06
CA ILE A 83 -4.28 2.71 -8.29
C ILE A 83 -5.16 2.69 -9.55
N GLY A 84 -5.90 3.77 -9.82
CA GLY A 84 -6.69 3.95 -11.04
C GLY A 84 -5.88 4.18 -12.32
N GLY A 85 -4.56 4.37 -12.22
CA GLY A 85 -3.68 4.63 -13.37
C GLY A 85 -3.62 6.09 -13.81
N GLU A 86 -4.25 6.99 -13.06
CA GLU A 86 -4.30 8.43 -13.33
C GLU A 86 -3.21 9.14 -12.49
N PHE A 87 -2.50 10.11 -13.09
CA PHE A 87 -1.49 10.90 -12.37
C PHE A 87 -2.18 11.93 -11.49
N ASP A 88 -2.03 11.81 -10.17
CA ASP A 88 -2.73 12.67 -9.23
C ASP A 88 -2.17 14.10 -9.18
N LEU A 89 -2.71 14.95 -10.04
CA LEU A 89 -2.53 16.41 -9.98
C LEU A 89 -3.75 17.11 -9.34
N SER A 90 -4.93 16.46 -9.27
CA SER A 90 -6.19 17.12 -8.89
C SER A 90 -6.59 16.92 -7.43
N ALA A 91 -6.32 15.76 -6.81
CA ALA A 91 -6.74 15.52 -5.44
C ALA A 91 -5.92 16.35 -4.44
N GLY A 92 -4.60 16.40 -4.62
CA GLY A 92 -3.74 17.26 -3.80
C GLY A 92 -4.11 18.76 -3.92
N VAL A 93 -4.44 19.21 -5.13
CA VAL A 93 -4.87 20.61 -5.37
C VAL A 93 -6.24 20.87 -4.75
N MET A 94 -7.20 19.95 -4.85
CA MET A 94 -8.52 20.11 -4.24
C MET A 94 -8.43 20.27 -2.72
N VAL A 95 -7.71 19.39 -2.03
CA VAL A 95 -7.59 19.47 -0.55
C VAL A 95 -6.96 20.78 -0.12
N THR A 96 -5.87 21.19 -0.78
CA THR A 96 -5.19 22.47 -0.47
C THR A 96 -6.08 23.66 -0.75
N SER A 97 -6.79 23.66 -1.89
CA SER A 97 -7.71 24.73 -2.28
C SER A 97 -8.89 24.84 -1.32
N SER A 98 -9.49 23.71 -0.92
CA SER A 98 -10.58 23.69 0.07
C SER A 98 -10.12 24.22 1.43
N ALA A 99 -8.91 23.86 1.89
CA ALA A 99 -8.36 24.39 3.13
C ALA A 99 -8.13 25.91 3.07
N LEU A 100 -7.60 26.42 1.95
CA LEU A 100 -7.41 27.86 1.74
C LEU A 100 -8.73 28.62 1.66
N ILE A 101 -9.71 28.10 0.93
CA ILE A 101 -11.05 28.70 0.84
C ILE A 101 -11.71 28.72 2.22
N SER A 102 -11.66 27.61 2.97
CA SER A 102 -12.20 27.54 4.33
C SER A 102 -11.52 28.54 5.26
N SER A 103 -10.19 28.66 5.18
CA SER A 103 -9.41 29.63 5.98
C SER A 103 -9.80 31.08 5.64
N MET A 104 -9.86 31.42 4.35
CA MET A 104 -10.24 32.76 3.89
C MET A 104 -11.68 33.10 4.26
N PHE A 105 -12.61 32.17 4.11
CA PHE A 105 -14.00 32.35 4.50
C PHE A 105 -14.12 32.60 6.01
N SER A 106 -13.44 31.79 6.82
CA SER A 106 -13.46 31.94 8.27
C SER A 106 -12.88 33.29 8.70
N TYR A 107 -11.79 33.72 8.07
CA TYR A 107 -11.16 35.01 8.32
C TYR A 107 -12.09 36.18 7.95
N GLN A 108 -12.69 36.17 6.75
CA GLN A 108 -13.52 37.27 6.27
C GLN A 108 -14.85 37.38 7.02
N MET A 109 -15.45 36.26 7.41
CA MET A 109 -16.72 36.23 8.14
C MET A 109 -16.55 36.30 9.66
N THR A 110 -15.30 36.39 10.16
CA THR A 110 -14.98 36.23 11.59
C THR A 110 -15.59 34.94 12.18
N ALA A 111 -15.72 33.90 11.33
CA ALA A 111 -16.32 32.64 11.73
C ALA A 111 -15.33 31.86 12.61
N ASN A 112 -15.86 31.13 13.58
CA ASN A 112 -15.04 30.31 14.45
C ASN A 112 -14.77 28.96 13.77
N VAL A 113 -13.50 28.62 13.54
CA VAL A 113 -13.07 27.34 12.97
C VAL A 113 -13.34 26.15 13.92
N TRP A 114 -13.55 26.44 15.20
CA TRP A 114 -13.63 25.45 16.28
C TRP A 114 -15.06 25.22 16.83
N VAL A 115 -16.08 25.82 16.22
CA VAL A 115 -17.50 25.67 16.62
C VAL A 115 -18.27 24.91 15.56
#